data_AF-A0AAV2QBF0-F1
#
_entry.id   AF-A0AAV2QBF0-F1
#
_cell.length_a   1.000
_cell.length_b   1.000
_cell.length_c   1.000
_cell.angle_alpha   90.00
_cell.angle_beta   90.00
_cell.angle_gamma   90.00
#
_symmetry.space_group_name_H-M   'P 1'
#
loop_
_entity.id
_entity.type
_entity.pdbx_description
1 polymer ?
#
loop_
_entity_poly.entity_id
_entity_poly.type
_entity_poly.pdbx_seq_one_letter_code
_entity_poly.pdbx_strand_id
1 'polypeptide(L)'
;DSAQSSVSKRSKKKLEDALKVRRLENKKIVKFMKSAECLEHLWKIYNEVEESERHDIFQDEESRINLMFGGIGSFHLDVEGDELLVDLIKYFQEELKDKHPDFRDSTEYARVVWMPEAMRHFYRVVKKVSEDRLNTVLFEGYQETRAEQQARERDSKTWD
;
A
#
# COMPACT_ATOMS: atom_id res chain seq x y z
N ASP A 1 12.74 1.56 -42.52
CA ASP A 1 11.53 1.80 -41.69
C ASP A 1 11.08 0.63 -40.78
N SER A 2 11.72 -0.53 -40.79
CA SER A 2 11.34 -1.69 -39.96
C SER A 2 11.89 -1.69 -38.52
N ALA A 3 12.93 -0.89 -38.22
CA ALA A 3 13.60 -0.91 -36.91
C ALA A 3 12.83 -0.13 -35.82
N GLN A 4 12.23 1.02 -36.14
CA GLN A 4 11.45 1.84 -35.19
C GLN A 4 10.21 1.09 -34.66
N SER A 5 9.54 0.33 -35.53
CA SER A 5 8.37 -0.50 -35.18
C SER A 5 8.71 -1.64 -34.21
N SER A 6 9.89 -2.25 -34.34
CA SER A 6 10.30 -3.39 -33.49
C SER A 6 10.68 -2.98 -32.06
N VAL A 7 11.30 -1.81 -31.88
CA VAL A 7 11.70 -1.27 -30.57
C VAL A 7 10.48 -0.81 -29.77
N SER A 8 9.45 -0.26 -30.44
CA SER A 8 8.19 0.14 -29.81
C SER A 8 7.43 -1.07 -29.24
N LYS A 9 7.29 -2.16 -30.03
CA LYS A 9 6.62 -3.40 -29.59
C LYS A 9 7.31 -4.06 -28.40
N ARG A 10 8.65 -4.12 -28.40
CA ARG A 10 9.41 -4.70 -27.30
C ARG A 10 9.27 -3.89 -26.00
N SER A 11 9.26 -2.56 -26.12
CA SER A 11 9.11 -1.66 -24.95
C SER A 11 7.71 -1.75 -24.37
N LYS A 12 6.68 -1.78 -25.23
CA LYS A 12 5.28 -1.98 -24.82
C LYS A 12 5.07 -3.30 -24.10
N LYS A 13 5.62 -4.40 -24.64
CA LYS A 13 5.55 -5.71 -23.97
C LYS A 13 6.23 -5.70 -22.59
N LYS A 14 7.39 -5.05 -22.46
CA LYS A 14 8.06 -4.90 -21.16
C LYS A 14 7.20 -4.14 -20.15
N LEU A 15 6.53 -3.07 -20.59
CA LEU A 15 5.60 -2.32 -19.74
C LEU A 15 4.41 -3.20 -19.31
N GLU A 16 3.78 -3.90 -20.25
CA GLU A 16 2.66 -4.81 -19.95
C GLU A 16 3.06 -5.92 -18.96
N ASP A 17 4.24 -6.51 -19.14
CA ASP A 17 4.77 -7.53 -18.23
C ASP A 17 5.07 -6.95 -16.85
N ALA A 18 5.61 -5.73 -16.78
CA ALA A 18 5.86 -5.05 -15.51
C ALA A 18 4.54 -4.74 -14.76
N LEU A 19 3.53 -4.18 -15.45
CA LEU A 19 2.21 -3.93 -14.88
C LEU A 19 1.53 -5.21 -14.37
N LYS A 20 1.70 -6.33 -15.07
CA LYS A 20 1.22 -7.65 -14.58
C LYS A 20 1.91 -8.05 -13.28
N VAL A 21 3.22 -7.87 -13.17
CA VAL A 21 3.97 -8.15 -11.93
C VAL A 21 3.47 -7.26 -10.79
N ARG A 22 3.28 -5.96 -11.03
CA ARG A 22 2.72 -5.02 -10.03
C ARG A 22 1.34 -5.48 -9.53
N ARG A 23 0.43 -5.84 -10.46
CA ARG A 23 -0.90 -6.39 -10.11
C ARG A 23 -0.80 -7.67 -9.28
N LEU A 24 0.11 -8.58 -9.64
CA LEU A 24 0.33 -9.82 -8.89
C LEU A 24 0.85 -9.54 -7.48
N GLU A 25 1.69 -8.53 -7.31
CA GLU A 25 2.21 -8.14 -6.00
C GLU A 25 1.13 -7.49 -5.14
N ASN A 26 0.35 -6.54 -5.68
CA ASN A 26 -0.82 -5.98 -5.00
C ASN A 26 -1.80 -7.08 -4.57
N LYS A 27 -2.06 -8.08 -5.43
CA LYS A 27 -2.92 -9.23 -5.06
C LYS A 27 -2.42 -10.00 -3.85
N LYS A 28 -1.10 -10.19 -3.70
CA LYS A 28 -0.53 -10.85 -2.51
C LYS A 28 -0.69 -9.99 -1.27
N ILE A 29 -0.43 -8.69 -1.39
CA ILE A 29 -0.59 -7.73 -0.29
C ILE A 29 -2.05 -7.72 0.17
N VAL A 30 -2.98 -7.49 -0.76
CA VAL A 30 -4.43 -7.47 -0.48
C VAL A 30 -4.88 -8.78 0.17
N LYS A 31 -4.43 -9.93 -0.35
CA LYS A 31 -4.75 -11.23 0.24
C LYS A 31 -4.29 -11.34 1.70
N PHE A 32 -3.10 -10.84 2.01
CA PHE A 32 -2.58 -10.84 3.37
C PHE A 32 -3.32 -9.84 4.27
N MET A 33 -3.54 -8.62 3.80
CA MET A 33 -4.27 -7.59 4.53
C MET A 33 -5.68 -8.05 4.91
N LYS A 34 -6.34 -8.81 4.03
CA LYS A 34 -7.65 -9.43 4.29
C LYS A 34 -7.61 -10.73 5.11
N SER A 35 -6.45 -11.13 5.63
CA SER A 35 -6.32 -12.36 6.42
C SER A 35 -6.66 -12.14 7.90
N ALA A 36 -7.11 -13.20 8.58
CA ALA A 36 -7.39 -13.16 10.00
C ALA A 36 -6.18 -12.73 10.84
N GLU A 37 -4.96 -13.14 10.45
CA GLU A 37 -3.71 -12.75 11.10
C GLU A 37 -3.50 -11.23 11.08
N CYS A 38 -3.69 -10.61 9.91
CA CYS A 38 -3.58 -9.15 9.79
C CYS A 38 -4.68 -8.44 10.59
N LEU A 39 -5.92 -8.89 10.50
CA LEU A 39 -7.03 -8.29 11.24
C LEU A 39 -6.84 -8.40 12.76
N GLU A 40 -6.31 -9.52 13.25
CA GLU A 40 -5.98 -9.69 14.67
C GLU A 40 -4.89 -8.72 15.12
N HIS A 41 -3.85 -8.53 14.31
CA HIS A 41 -2.79 -7.57 14.58
C HIS A 41 -3.32 -6.13 14.66
N LEU A 42 -4.11 -5.69 13.67
CA LEU A 42 -4.73 -4.36 13.67
C LEU A 42 -5.65 -4.15 14.88
N TRP A 43 -6.34 -5.20 15.30
CA TRP A 43 -7.18 -5.19 16.49
C TRP A 43 -6.34 -5.05 17.78
N LYS A 44 -5.20 -5.73 17.88
CA LYS A 44 -4.28 -5.60 19.03
C LYS A 44 -3.72 -4.19 19.15
N ILE A 45 -3.33 -3.56 18.03
CA ILE A 45 -2.90 -2.16 18.01
C ILE A 45 -3.99 -1.25 18.56
N TYR A 46 -5.21 -1.41 18.05
CA TYR A 46 -6.34 -0.57 18.45
C TYR A 46 -6.66 -0.64 19.95
N ASN A 47 -6.49 -1.82 20.56
CA ASN A 47 -6.73 -2.04 21.99
C ASN A 47 -5.47 -1.88 22.85
N GLU A 48 -4.41 -1.27 22.30
CA GLU A 48 -3.14 -1.01 23.00
C GLU A 48 -2.46 -2.29 23.54
N VAL A 49 -2.74 -3.44 22.92
CA VAL A 49 -2.08 -4.73 23.23
C VAL A 49 -0.78 -4.89 22.46
N GLU A 50 -0.67 -4.27 21.28
CA GLU A 50 0.57 -4.20 20.48
C GLU A 50 0.90 -2.72 20.25
N GLU A 51 2.15 -2.35 20.47
CA GLU A 51 2.62 -0.96 20.34
C GLU A 51 2.58 -0.48 18.89
N SER A 52 2.13 0.76 18.68
CA SER A 52 2.18 1.44 17.38
C SER A 52 2.34 2.95 17.59
N GLU A 53 3.48 3.47 17.16
CA GLU A 53 3.76 4.92 17.20
C GLU A 53 2.68 5.72 16.45
N ARG A 54 2.14 5.17 15.35
CA ARG A 54 1.05 5.83 14.60
C ARG A 54 -0.25 5.85 15.38
N HIS A 55 -0.56 4.79 16.12
CA HIS A 55 -1.73 4.77 17.00
C HIS A 55 -1.60 5.83 18.09
N ASP A 56 -0.44 5.90 18.74
CA ASP A 56 -0.16 6.86 19.82
C ASP A 56 -0.30 8.30 19.34
N ILE A 57 0.28 8.64 18.18
CA ILE A 57 0.15 9.97 17.56
C ILE A 57 -1.31 10.27 17.18
N PHE A 58 -2.09 9.25 16.78
CA PHE A 58 -3.50 9.47 16.39
C PHE A 58 -4.38 9.81 17.59
N GLN A 59 -4.11 9.20 18.75
CA GLN A 59 -4.86 9.46 19.98
C GLN A 59 -4.61 10.87 20.54
N ASP A 60 -3.42 11.44 20.29
CA ASP A 60 -3.11 12.82 20.65
C ASP A 60 -3.68 13.82 19.62
N GLU A 61 -4.68 14.61 20.03
CA GLU A 61 -5.36 15.58 19.16
C GLU A 61 -4.41 16.65 18.60
N GLU A 62 -3.41 17.10 19.37
CA GLU A 62 -2.45 18.11 18.93
C GLU A 62 -1.46 17.55 17.91
N SER A 63 -1.07 16.28 18.06
CA SER A 63 -0.09 15.63 17.20
C SER A 63 -0.72 14.95 15.97
N ARG A 64 -2.02 14.66 15.98
CA ARG A 64 -2.73 13.99 14.88
C ARG A 64 -2.53 14.67 13.53
N ILE A 65 -2.42 16.00 13.50
CA ILE A 65 -2.16 16.76 12.26
C ILE A 65 -0.86 16.37 11.55
N ASN A 66 0.07 15.73 12.26
CA ASN A 66 1.35 15.26 11.71
C ASN A 66 1.24 13.89 11.04
N LEU A 67 0.11 13.17 11.19
CA LEU A 67 -0.13 11.90 10.52
C LEU A 67 -0.50 12.12 9.06
N MET A 68 0.51 12.10 8.19
CA MET A 68 0.29 12.02 6.76
C MET A 68 0.04 10.57 6.32
N PHE A 69 -0.81 10.42 5.31
CA PHE A 69 -0.96 9.15 4.59
C PHE A 69 0.38 8.80 3.93
N GLY A 70 0.94 7.65 4.28
CA GLY A 70 2.25 7.19 3.84
C GLY A 70 2.60 5.86 4.50
N GLY A 71 3.80 5.33 4.26
CA GLY A 71 4.20 4.04 4.82
C GLY A 71 3.46 2.86 4.19
N ILE A 72 3.03 2.99 2.93
CA ILE A 72 2.40 1.90 2.17
C ILE A 72 3.41 1.15 1.29
N GLY A 73 4.72 1.38 1.45
CA GLY A 73 5.79 0.61 0.81
C GLY A 73 5.56 0.38 -0.70
N SER A 74 5.66 -0.87 -1.12
CA SER A 74 5.52 -1.30 -2.52
C SER A 74 4.07 -1.49 -2.97
N PHE A 75 3.08 -0.87 -2.32
CA PHE A 75 1.71 -0.88 -2.82
C PHE A 75 1.61 0.00 -4.06
N HIS A 76 1.27 -0.60 -5.20
CA HIS A 76 1.24 0.11 -6.49
C HIS A 76 -0.09 0.81 -6.69
N LEU A 77 -0.13 2.13 -6.52
CA LEU A 77 -1.34 2.96 -6.67
C LEU A 77 -1.78 3.15 -8.13
N ASP A 78 -0.85 3.06 -9.08
CA ASP A 78 -0.97 3.54 -10.46
C ASP A 78 -1.70 2.62 -11.45
N VAL A 79 -2.00 1.37 -11.08
CA VAL A 79 -2.60 0.38 -12.00
C VAL A 79 -4.08 0.12 -11.70
N GLU A 80 -4.48 0.28 -10.44
CA GLU A 80 -5.82 0.01 -9.84
C GLU A 80 -5.80 0.36 -8.32
N GLY A 81 -4.68 0.89 -7.81
CA GLY A 81 -4.41 0.83 -6.38
C GLY A 81 -5.20 1.82 -5.56
N ASP A 82 -5.66 2.93 -6.14
CA ASP A 82 -6.58 3.85 -5.44
C ASP A 82 -7.92 3.17 -5.11
N GLU A 83 -8.49 2.43 -6.06
CA GLU A 83 -9.73 1.66 -5.83
C GLU A 83 -9.50 0.53 -4.82
N LEU A 84 -8.40 -0.21 -4.96
CA LEU A 84 -8.04 -1.27 -4.01
C LEU A 84 -7.80 -0.73 -2.59
N LEU A 85 -7.22 0.46 -2.47
CA LEU A 85 -6.99 1.12 -1.19
C LEU A 85 -8.31 1.49 -0.53
N VAL A 86 -9.23 2.10 -1.29
CA VAL A 86 -10.58 2.43 -0.79
C VAL A 86 -11.32 1.16 -0.36
N ASP A 87 -11.23 0.08 -1.14
CA ASP A 87 -11.86 -1.20 -0.81
C ASP A 87 -11.24 -1.86 0.43
N LEU A 88 -9.93 -1.75 0.63
CA LEU A 88 -9.26 -2.24 1.83
C LEU A 88 -9.66 -1.45 3.08
N ILE A 89 -9.75 -0.11 2.97
CA ILE A 89 -10.21 0.75 4.06
C ILE A 89 -11.63 0.35 4.46
N LYS A 90 -12.56 0.24 3.49
CA LYS A 90 -13.94 -0.21 3.75
C LYS A 90 -13.96 -1.59 4.39
N TYR A 91 -13.17 -2.52 3.87
CA TYR A 91 -13.08 -3.87 4.42
C TYR A 91 -12.62 -3.88 5.88
N PHE A 92 -11.58 -3.13 6.24
CA PHE A 92 -11.14 -3.01 7.63
C PHE A 92 -12.21 -2.39 8.52
N GLN A 93 -12.89 -1.35 8.04
CA GLN A 93 -14.00 -0.76 8.77
C GLN A 93 -15.10 -1.78 9.01
N GLU A 94 -15.52 -2.55 8.01
CA GLU A 94 -16.57 -3.56 8.16
C GLU A 94 -16.18 -4.66 9.15
N GLU A 95 -14.98 -5.25 9.01
CA GLU A 95 -14.53 -6.36 9.85
C GLU A 95 -14.18 -5.98 11.30
N LEU A 96 -13.81 -4.70 11.53
CA LEU A 96 -13.43 -4.22 12.85
C LEU A 96 -14.52 -3.38 13.53
N LYS A 97 -15.54 -2.90 12.80
CA LYS A 97 -16.66 -2.12 13.37
C LYS A 97 -17.56 -2.92 14.29
N ASP A 98 -17.79 -4.20 14.02
CA ASP A 98 -18.59 -5.04 14.94
C ASP A 98 -17.88 -5.26 16.28
N LYS A 99 -16.56 -5.09 16.31
CA LYS A 99 -15.77 -5.06 17.53
C LYS A 99 -15.76 -3.69 18.20
N HIS A 100 -16.32 -2.65 17.54
CA HIS A 100 -16.27 -1.26 17.98
C HIS A 100 -17.49 -0.41 17.54
N PRO A 101 -18.64 -0.48 18.25
CA PRO A 101 -19.86 0.24 17.87
C PRO A 101 -19.74 1.78 17.90
N ASP A 102 -18.80 2.36 18.64
CA ASP A 102 -18.69 3.82 18.85
C ASP A 102 -17.57 4.51 18.05
N PHE A 103 -17.14 3.92 16.91
CA PHE A 103 -15.99 4.43 16.17
C PHE A 103 -16.30 5.68 15.32
N ARG A 104 -16.34 6.86 15.96
CA ARG A 104 -16.20 8.17 15.30
C ARG A 104 -14.79 8.22 14.69
N ASP A 105 -14.68 8.55 13.40
CA ASP A 105 -13.43 8.68 12.63
C ASP A 105 -12.77 7.40 12.10
N SER A 106 -13.57 6.34 11.93
CA SER A 106 -13.11 5.05 11.40
C SER A 106 -12.37 5.12 10.05
N THR A 107 -12.76 6.03 9.15
CA THR A 107 -12.13 6.15 7.83
C THR A 107 -10.74 6.77 7.93
N GLU A 108 -10.58 7.79 8.77
CA GLU A 108 -9.30 8.47 8.93
C GLU A 108 -8.31 7.56 9.65
N TYR A 109 -8.74 6.92 10.75
CA TYR A 109 -7.92 5.95 11.46
C TYR A 109 -7.50 4.79 10.55
N ALA A 110 -8.43 4.24 9.77
CA ALA A 110 -8.11 3.19 8.82
C ALA A 110 -7.03 3.63 7.81
N ARG A 111 -7.12 4.87 7.34
CA ARG A 111 -6.18 5.43 6.36
C ARG A 111 -4.80 5.69 6.94
N VAL A 112 -4.69 6.32 8.12
CA VAL A 112 -3.40 6.79 8.64
C VAL A 112 -2.75 5.87 9.68
N VAL A 113 -3.50 4.91 10.23
CA VAL A 113 -3.00 3.90 11.18
C VAL A 113 -3.10 2.50 10.60
N TRP A 114 -4.31 1.97 10.36
CA TRP A 114 -4.44 0.55 9.98
C TRP A 114 -3.76 0.20 8.65
N MET A 115 -3.91 1.01 7.61
CA MET A 115 -3.29 0.74 6.32
C MET A 115 -1.76 0.66 6.40
N PRO A 116 -1.04 1.66 6.98
CA PRO A 116 0.40 1.56 7.20
C PRO A 116 0.82 0.38 8.09
N GLU A 117 0.08 0.12 9.17
CA GLU A 117 0.41 -0.99 10.09
C GLU A 117 0.18 -2.37 9.44
N ALA A 118 -0.87 -2.52 8.65
CA ALA A 118 -1.11 -3.71 7.85
C ALA A 118 0.04 -3.96 6.85
N MET A 119 0.59 -2.90 6.26
CA MET A 119 1.74 -3.00 5.37
C MET A 119 3.02 -3.34 6.14
N ARG A 120 3.27 -2.71 7.29
CA ARG A 120 4.38 -3.05 8.19
C ARG A 120 4.33 -4.53 8.55
N HIS A 121 3.16 -5.01 8.94
CA HIS A 121 2.90 -6.40 9.29
C HIS A 121 3.14 -7.35 8.12
N PHE A 122 2.70 -6.99 6.91
CA PHE A 122 3.00 -7.74 5.69
C PHE A 122 4.50 -7.90 5.46
N TYR A 123 5.28 -6.83 5.59
CA TYR A 123 6.73 -6.92 5.42
C TYR A 123 7.39 -7.78 6.49
N ARG A 124 6.94 -7.66 7.75
CA ARG A 124 7.42 -8.46 8.88
C ARG A 124 7.13 -9.95 8.68
N VAL A 125 5.87 -10.30 8.36
CA VAL A 125 5.40 -11.68 8.34
C VAL A 125 5.66 -12.37 7.00
N VAL A 126 5.35 -11.72 5.88
CA VAL A 126 5.40 -12.35 4.55
C VAL A 126 6.77 -12.18 3.92
N LYS A 127 7.33 -10.96 3.99
CA LYS A 127 8.64 -10.66 3.40
C LYS A 127 9.82 -10.93 4.33
N LYS A 128 9.55 -11.22 5.61
CA LYS A 128 10.56 -11.49 6.65
C LYS A 128 11.59 -10.36 6.74
N VAL A 129 11.15 -9.11 6.56
CA VAL A 129 11.99 -7.92 6.76
C VAL A 129 12.23 -7.75 8.25
N SER A 130 13.48 -7.50 8.63
CA SER A 130 13.87 -7.26 10.02
C SER A 130 13.35 -5.91 10.53
N GLU A 131 13.10 -5.81 11.84
CA GLU A 131 12.45 -4.65 12.46
C GLU A 131 13.18 -3.32 12.17
N ASP A 132 14.52 -3.35 12.21
CA ASP A 132 15.42 -2.23 11.93
C ASP A 132 15.32 -1.70 10.49
N ARG A 133 14.79 -2.50 9.56
CA ARG A 133 14.66 -2.16 8.14
C ARG A 133 13.23 -1.84 7.72
N LEU A 134 12.23 -2.08 8.57
CA LEU A 134 10.82 -1.88 8.21
C LEU A 134 10.54 -0.44 7.81
N ASN A 135 11.00 0.54 8.59
CA ASN A 135 10.77 1.96 8.31
C ASN A 135 11.36 2.37 6.95
N THR A 136 12.56 1.90 6.63
CA THR A 136 13.21 2.14 5.33
C THR A 136 12.38 1.59 4.18
N VAL A 137 11.94 0.32 4.28
CA VAL A 137 11.15 -0.33 3.21
C VAL A 137 9.78 0.32 3.02
N LEU A 138 9.13 0.74 4.11
CA LEU A 138 7.84 1.42 4.06
C LEU A 138 7.95 2.82 3.42
N PHE A 139 9.09 3.50 3.60
CA PHE A 139 9.34 4.85 3.07
C PHE A 139 9.85 4.86 1.63
N GLU A 140 10.84 4.01 1.31
CA GLU A 140 11.45 3.94 -0.04
C GLU A 140 10.42 3.58 -1.12
N GLY A 141 9.34 2.91 -0.71
CA GLY A 141 8.21 2.61 -1.55
C GLY A 141 8.58 1.73 -2.74
N TYR A 142 7.78 1.81 -3.80
CA TYR A 142 8.15 1.25 -5.09
C TYR A 142 9.03 2.23 -5.90
N GLN A 143 10.10 1.72 -6.49
CA GLN A 143 10.95 2.46 -7.42
C GLN A 143 10.74 1.95 -8.84
N GLU A 144 10.26 2.82 -9.74
CA GLU A 144 10.11 2.46 -11.16
C GLU A 144 11.46 2.09 -11.78
N THR A 145 11.47 1.03 -12.58
CA THR A 145 12.61 0.70 -13.41
C THR A 145 12.75 1.71 -14.55
N ARG A 146 13.99 1.91 -15.02
CA ARG A 146 14.29 2.79 -16.18
C ARG A 146 13.47 2.46 -17.43
N ALA A 147 13.10 1.19 -17.60
CA ALA A 147 12.27 0.75 -18.73
C ALA A 147 10.81 1.20 -18.61
N GLU A 148 10.27 1.23 -17.39
CA GLU A 148 8.91 1.70 -17.11
C GLU A 148 8.83 3.21 -17.26
N GLN A 149 9.82 3.95 -16.75
CA GLN A 149 9.95 5.39 -16.95
C GLN A 149 9.96 5.74 -18.45
N GLN A 150 10.79 5.06 -19.24
CA GLN A 150 10.89 5.29 -20.68
C GLN A 150 9.62 4.93 -21.46
N ALA A 151 8.84 3.95 -20.99
CA ALA A 151 7.59 3.57 -21.63
C ALA A 151 6.49 4.60 -21.32
N ARG A 152 6.39 5.05 -20.07
CA ARG A 152 5.45 6.09 -19.64
C ARG A 152 5.68 7.43 -20.36
N GLU A 153 6.92 7.86 -20.50
CA GLU A 153 7.28 9.10 -21.24
C GLU A 153 6.91 9.06 -22.73
N ARG A 154 6.83 7.87 -23.33
CA ARG A 154 6.39 7.72 -24.73
C ARG A 154 4.88 7.77 -24.85
N ASP A 155 4.17 7.18 -23.90
CA ASP A 155 2.71 7.20 -23.85
C ASP A 155 2.18 8.59 -23.50
N SER A 156 2.89 9.38 -22.69
CA SER A 156 2.51 10.77 -22.40
C SER A 156 2.70 11.72 -23.60
N LYS A 157 3.66 11.43 -24.49
CA LYS A 157 3.96 12.23 -25.69
C LYS A 157 3.06 11.93 -26.89
N THR A 158 2.19 10.92 -26.80
CA THR A 158 1.28 10.55 -27.90
C THR A 158 -0.07 11.26 -27.83
N TRP A 159 -0.27 12.14 -26.83
CA TRP A 159 -1.49 12.91 -26.60
C TRP A 159 -1.30 14.43 -26.75
N ASP A 160 -0.08 14.89 -27.05
CA ASP A 160 0.25 16.27 -27.45
C ASP A 160 0.47 16.34 -28.97
#